data_AF-A0A1B6FPT1-F1
#
_entry.id   AF-A0A1B6FPT1-F1
#
_cell.length_a   1.000
_cell.length_b   1.000
_cell.length_c   1.000
_cell.angle_alpha   90.00
_cell.angle_beta   90.00
_cell.angle_gamma   90.00
#
_symmetry.space_group_name_H-M   'P 1'
#
loop_
_entity.id
_entity.type
_entity.pdbx_description
1 polymer ?
#
loop_
_entity_poly.entity_id
_entity_poly.type
_entity_poly.pdbx_seq_one_letter_code
_entity_poly.pdbx_strand_id
1 'polypeptide(L)'
;LNAEVTEQLVKGRMTDDGKFPAAHYGFELKIGNEIEIASNGKINQDQLNNDIEIKLPSDLEIKSVKWQMLHVSAKENTGKKIINANAIYWNENKFVKYNAESYEKPDNHHGKITLESHELSPRTLTYSINGNKDKVDLDLALEWEGKKADFSLKGNAASYPATLKISSNVPGHGNFEMDMSAEVNPGSGETQLAVVTNGK
;
A
#
# COMPACT_ATOMS: atom_id res chain seq x y z
N LEU A 1 -1.23 -19.87 -27.73
CA LEU A 1 -1.36 -19.93 -26.26
C LEU A 1 -0.29 -20.87 -25.75
N ASN A 2 0.73 -20.33 -25.07
CA ASN A 2 1.78 -21.14 -24.43
C ASN A 2 1.61 -20.94 -22.92
N ALA A 3 0.85 -21.83 -22.29
CA ALA A 3 0.57 -21.74 -20.87
C ALA A 3 1.00 -23.03 -20.18
N GLU A 4 1.94 -22.92 -19.25
CA GLU A 4 2.32 -23.99 -18.32
C GLU A 4 1.54 -23.75 -17.04
N VAL A 5 0.30 -24.22 -17.03
CA VAL A 5 -0.60 -24.09 -15.89
C VAL A 5 -0.65 -25.44 -15.18
N THR A 6 -0.34 -25.46 -13.89
CA THR A 6 -0.50 -26.67 -13.08
C THR A 6 -1.97 -27.07 -13.00
N GLU A 7 -2.25 -28.37 -13.02
CA GLU A 7 -3.61 -28.91 -12.91
C GLU A 7 -4.34 -28.43 -11.64
N GLN A 8 -3.58 -28.17 -10.56
CA GLN A 8 -4.09 -27.60 -9.33
C GLN A 8 -4.67 -26.19 -9.55
N LEU A 9 -3.96 -25.32 -10.29
CA LEU A 9 -4.45 -23.97 -10.59
C LEU A 9 -5.70 -24.00 -11.49
N VAL A 10 -5.73 -24.88 -12.49
CA VAL A 10 -6.91 -25.06 -13.38
C VAL A 10 -8.15 -25.51 -12.59
N LYS A 11 -7.94 -26.31 -11.54
CA LYS A 11 -9.00 -26.77 -10.64
C LYS A 11 -9.32 -25.81 -9.49
N GLY A 12 -8.71 -24.62 -9.48
CA GLY A 12 -8.87 -23.62 -8.42
C GLY A 12 -8.39 -24.10 -7.04
N ARG A 13 -7.51 -25.11 -7.00
CA ARG A 13 -7.01 -25.70 -5.76
C ARG A 13 -5.75 -24.98 -5.31
N MET A 14 -5.73 -24.60 -4.03
CA MET A 14 -4.50 -24.17 -3.36
C MET A 14 -3.60 -25.38 -3.10
N THR A 15 -2.30 -25.13 -2.90
CA THR A 15 -1.36 -26.11 -2.35
C THR A 15 -1.77 -26.47 -0.92
N ASP A 16 -1.25 -27.59 -0.39
CA ASP A 16 -1.59 -28.09 0.95
C ASP A 16 -1.28 -27.08 2.08
N ASP A 17 -0.37 -26.13 1.84
CA ASP A 17 -0.01 -25.01 2.72
C ASP A 17 -0.81 -23.72 2.46
N GLY A 18 -1.88 -23.78 1.65
CA GLY A 18 -2.79 -22.66 1.39
C GLY A 18 -2.23 -21.62 0.42
N LYS A 19 -1.23 -21.96 -0.39
CA LYS A 19 -0.61 -21.05 -1.37
C LYS A 19 -1.13 -21.28 -2.78
N PHE A 20 -0.90 -20.32 -3.67
CA PHE A 20 -1.19 -20.51 -5.09
C PHE A 20 -0.16 -21.46 -5.73
N PRO A 21 -0.60 -22.47 -6.49
CA PRO A 21 0.29 -23.30 -7.29
C PRO A 21 1.12 -22.44 -8.26
N ALA A 22 2.35 -22.87 -8.52
CA ALA A 22 3.17 -22.21 -9.52
C ALA A 22 2.52 -22.34 -10.91
N ALA A 23 2.56 -21.25 -11.68
CA ALA A 23 2.07 -21.23 -13.05
C ALA A 23 2.76 -20.13 -13.84
N HIS A 24 3.03 -20.41 -15.10
CA HIS A 24 3.49 -19.42 -16.07
C HIS A 24 2.50 -19.41 -17.24
N TYR A 25 2.07 -18.23 -17.66
CA TYR A 25 1.23 -18.09 -18.84
C TYR A 25 1.80 -17.06 -19.78
N GLY A 26 1.68 -17.36 -21.07
CA GLY A 26 1.96 -16.46 -22.16
C GLY A 26 0.88 -16.60 -23.23
N PHE A 27 0.28 -15.50 -23.62
CA PHE A 27 -0.56 -15.49 -24.82
C PHE A 27 -0.29 -14.25 -25.66
N GLU A 28 -0.45 -14.45 -26.96
CA GLU A 28 -0.47 -13.41 -27.96
C GLU A 28 -1.75 -13.60 -28.77
N LEU A 29 -2.47 -12.51 -29.01
CA LEU A 29 -3.69 -12.48 -29.79
C LEU A 29 -3.59 -11.31 -30.77
N LYS A 30 -3.91 -11.56 -32.03
CA LYS A 30 -4.10 -10.50 -33.03
C LYS A 30 -5.56 -10.47 -33.44
N ILE A 31 -6.16 -9.28 -33.44
CA ILE A 31 -7.54 -9.07 -33.89
C ILE A 31 -7.49 -8.18 -35.13
N GLY A 32 -7.73 -8.77 -36.29
CA GLY A 32 -7.45 -8.13 -37.57
C GLY A 32 -5.95 -7.90 -37.78
N ASN A 33 -5.60 -6.83 -38.52
CA ASN A 33 -4.21 -6.51 -38.86
C ASN A 33 -3.58 -5.45 -37.96
N GLU A 34 -4.34 -4.86 -37.04
CA GLU A 34 -3.97 -3.60 -36.36
C GLU A 34 -4.01 -3.68 -34.82
N ILE A 35 -4.70 -4.67 -34.25
CA ILE A 35 -4.75 -4.87 -32.79
C ILE A 35 -3.89 -6.06 -32.43
N GLU A 36 -2.92 -5.84 -31.54
CA GLU A 36 -2.09 -6.90 -30.96
C GLU A 36 -2.23 -6.85 -29.44
N ILE A 37 -2.48 -8.01 -28.82
CA ILE A 37 -2.53 -8.17 -27.38
C ILE A 37 -1.50 -9.23 -27.00
N ALA A 38 -0.58 -8.89 -26.12
CA ALA A 38 0.34 -9.82 -25.51
C ALA A 38 0.14 -9.79 -23.99
N SER A 39 0.16 -10.94 -23.35
CA SER A 39 0.28 -11.01 -21.90
C SER A 39 1.21 -12.12 -21.49
N ASN A 40 2.03 -11.81 -20.48
CA ASN A 40 2.87 -12.77 -19.80
C ASN A 40 2.63 -12.64 -18.30
N GLY A 41 2.62 -13.74 -17.58
CA GLY A 41 2.54 -13.70 -16.14
C GLY A 41 3.08 -14.94 -15.49
N LYS A 42 3.43 -14.77 -14.22
CA LYS A 42 3.96 -15.82 -13.38
C LYS A 42 3.33 -15.71 -12.00
N ILE A 43 2.91 -16.87 -11.52
CA ILE A 43 2.48 -17.12 -10.16
C ILE A 43 3.49 -18.10 -9.58
N ASN A 44 4.04 -17.79 -8.42
CA ASN A 44 4.90 -18.70 -7.69
C ASN A 44 4.66 -18.49 -6.19
N GLN A 45 3.59 -19.11 -5.68
CA GLN A 45 3.21 -19.09 -4.27
C GLN A 45 3.10 -17.67 -3.68
N ASP A 46 4.23 -17.16 -3.22
CA ASP A 46 4.41 -15.87 -2.57
C ASP A 46 4.58 -14.71 -3.57
N GLN A 47 4.64 -14.98 -4.87
CA GLN A 47 4.81 -13.95 -5.91
C GLN A 47 3.78 -14.11 -7.02
N LEU A 48 3.21 -12.98 -7.46
CA LEU A 48 2.41 -12.82 -8.66
C LEU A 48 2.99 -11.66 -9.47
N ASN A 49 3.29 -11.87 -10.75
CA ASN A 49 3.59 -10.80 -11.67
C ASN A 49 2.84 -11.00 -12.99
N ASN A 50 2.38 -9.90 -13.56
CA ASN A 50 1.68 -9.90 -14.83
C ASN A 50 2.06 -8.66 -15.63
N ASP A 51 2.41 -8.88 -16.89
CA ASP A 51 2.52 -7.85 -17.90
C ASP A 51 1.43 -8.09 -18.95
N ILE A 52 0.72 -7.03 -19.31
CA ILE A 52 -0.21 -6.98 -20.44
C ILE A 52 0.22 -5.83 -21.33
N GLU A 53 0.36 -6.08 -22.61
CA GLU A 53 0.62 -5.08 -23.64
C GLU A 53 -0.47 -5.16 -24.71
N ILE A 54 -1.04 -4.01 -25.05
CA ILE A 54 -2.04 -3.86 -26.10
C ILE A 54 -1.50 -2.82 -27.06
N LYS A 55 -1.38 -3.17 -28.34
CA LYS A 55 -1.14 -2.25 -29.44
C LYS A 55 -2.42 -2.06 -30.21
N LEU A 56 -2.71 -0.82 -30.56
CA LEU A 56 -3.93 -0.35 -31.19
C LEU A 56 -3.61 0.33 -32.53
N PRO A 57 -4.62 0.51 -33.40
CA PRO A 57 -4.47 1.23 -34.66
C PRO A 57 -3.81 2.61 -34.50
N SER A 58 -2.96 2.96 -35.47
CA SER A 58 -2.08 4.13 -35.40
C SER A 58 -2.79 5.49 -35.47
N ASP A 59 -4.03 5.50 -35.94
CA ASP A 59 -4.94 6.64 -36.07
C ASP A 59 -5.67 6.99 -34.77
N LEU A 60 -5.62 6.12 -33.76
CA LEU A 60 -6.18 6.40 -32.43
C LEU A 60 -5.26 7.30 -31.60
N GLU A 61 -5.86 8.03 -30.66
CA GLU A 61 -5.13 8.83 -29.69
C GLU A 61 -4.24 7.97 -28.77
N ILE A 62 -4.75 6.80 -28.37
CA ILE A 62 -4.01 5.78 -27.62
C ILE A 62 -3.66 4.66 -28.58
N LYS A 63 -2.37 4.48 -28.81
CA LYS A 63 -1.77 3.54 -29.77
C LYS A 63 -1.18 2.32 -29.08
N SER A 64 -0.81 2.48 -27.81
CA SER A 64 -0.33 1.38 -26.98
C SER A 64 -0.73 1.58 -25.54
N VAL A 65 -0.99 0.47 -24.85
CA VAL A 65 -1.18 0.40 -23.40
C VAL A 65 -0.34 -0.75 -22.88
N LYS A 66 0.43 -0.52 -21.82
CA LYS A 66 1.15 -1.57 -21.10
C LYS A 66 0.80 -1.48 -19.63
N TRP A 67 0.29 -2.56 -19.07
CA TRP A 67 0.04 -2.72 -17.64
C TRP A 67 1.02 -3.73 -17.06
N GLN A 68 1.71 -3.33 -16.00
CA GLN A 68 2.62 -4.17 -15.23
C GLN A 68 2.10 -4.25 -13.80
N MET A 69 1.99 -5.48 -13.29
CA MET A 69 1.61 -5.79 -11.92
C MET A 69 2.69 -6.67 -11.29
N LEU A 70 3.04 -6.36 -10.05
CA LEU A 70 3.82 -7.22 -9.17
C LEU A 70 3.17 -7.23 -7.79
N HIS A 71 2.97 -8.43 -7.25
CA HIS A 71 2.65 -8.68 -5.87
C HIS A 71 3.67 -9.68 -5.31
N VAL A 72 4.23 -9.39 -4.14
CA VAL A 72 5.11 -10.29 -3.39
C VAL A 72 4.64 -10.32 -1.95
N SER A 73 4.60 -11.50 -1.35
CA SER A 73 4.18 -11.78 0.01
C SER A 73 5.17 -12.76 0.64
N ALA A 74 6.34 -12.27 1.04
CA ALA A 74 7.42 -13.08 1.58
C ALA A 74 7.34 -13.21 3.10
N LYS A 75 7.40 -14.45 3.60
CA LYS A 75 7.58 -14.70 5.04
C LYS A 75 9.04 -14.41 5.42
N GLU A 76 9.23 -13.60 6.46
CA GLU A 76 10.54 -13.35 7.08
C GLU A 76 10.59 -13.98 8.48
N ASN A 77 11.80 -14.09 9.06
CA ASN A 77 12.01 -14.77 10.36
C ASN A 77 11.12 -14.26 11.50
N THR A 78 10.70 -12.99 11.46
CA THR A 78 9.92 -12.35 12.55
C THR A 78 8.66 -11.64 12.05
N GLY A 79 8.26 -11.84 10.80
CA GLY A 79 7.17 -11.10 10.19
C GLY A 79 6.90 -11.47 8.74
N LYS A 80 6.21 -10.58 8.03
CA LYS A 80 5.85 -10.74 6.63
C LYS A 80 6.15 -9.45 5.88
N LYS A 81 6.82 -9.54 4.74
CA LYS A 81 7.03 -8.43 3.82
C LYS A 81 6.05 -8.56 2.66
N ILE A 82 5.30 -7.50 2.37
CA ILE A 82 4.38 -7.41 1.24
C ILE A 82 4.83 -6.29 0.32
N ILE A 83 4.92 -6.57 -0.98
CA ILE A 83 5.20 -5.58 -2.03
C ILE A 83 4.06 -5.61 -3.03
N ASN A 84 3.52 -4.45 -3.39
CA ASN A 84 2.53 -4.29 -4.44
C ASN A 84 2.98 -3.16 -5.37
N ALA A 85 3.39 -3.48 -6.59
CA ALA A 85 3.70 -2.50 -7.61
C ALA A 85 2.73 -2.63 -8.79
N ASN A 86 2.19 -1.51 -9.25
CA ASN A 86 1.37 -1.42 -10.45
C ASN A 86 1.83 -0.24 -11.28
N ALA A 87 1.98 -0.45 -12.59
CA ALA A 87 2.34 0.60 -13.53
C ALA A 87 1.51 0.45 -14.80
N ILE A 88 0.87 1.53 -15.22
CA ILE A 88 0.16 1.61 -16.50
C ILE A 88 0.88 2.68 -17.33
N TYR A 89 1.27 2.29 -18.53
CA TYR A 89 1.88 3.14 -19.55
C TYR A 89 0.97 3.21 -20.76
N TRP A 90 0.91 4.36 -21.41
CA TRP A 90 0.28 4.47 -22.72
C TRP A 90 1.08 5.40 -23.63
N ASN A 91 1.09 5.07 -24.92
CA ASN A 91 1.90 5.76 -25.93
C ASN A 91 3.39 5.87 -25.57
N GLU A 92 3.90 4.90 -24.81
CA GLU A 92 5.28 4.78 -24.29
C GLU A 92 5.71 5.85 -23.27
N ASN A 93 5.21 7.09 -23.37
CA ASN A 93 5.67 8.23 -22.58
C ASN A 93 4.72 8.70 -21.48
N LYS A 94 3.43 8.35 -21.55
CA LYS A 94 2.45 8.67 -20.50
C LYS A 94 2.33 7.50 -19.54
N PHE A 95 2.26 7.78 -18.24
CA PHE A 95 2.22 6.74 -17.23
C PHE A 95 1.56 7.16 -15.93
N VAL A 96 1.13 6.16 -15.16
CA VAL A 96 0.83 6.22 -13.73
C VAL A 96 1.44 4.99 -13.07
N LYS A 97 2.14 5.16 -11.95
CA LYS A 97 2.71 4.06 -11.17
C LYS A 97 2.43 4.23 -9.69
N TYR A 98 2.16 3.11 -9.05
CA TYR A 98 2.03 2.98 -7.61
C TYR A 98 2.93 1.85 -7.14
N ASN A 99 3.59 2.04 -6.01
CA ASN A 99 4.35 1.01 -5.32
C ASN A 99 4.09 1.09 -3.82
N ALA A 100 3.62 0.01 -3.22
CA ALA A 100 3.52 -0.14 -1.78
C ALA A 100 4.42 -1.25 -1.28
N GLU A 101 5.11 -0.97 -0.20
CA GLU A 101 5.94 -1.91 0.53
C GLU A 101 5.51 -1.86 2.00
N SER A 102 5.07 -2.99 2.54
CA SER A 102 4.70 -3.13 3.95
C SER A 102 5.46 -4.26 4.62
N TYR A 103 5.71 -4.07 5.90
CA TYR A 103 6.28 -5.04 6.81
C TYR A 103 5.30 -5.21 7.97
N GLU A 104 4.91 -6.45 8.20
CA GLU A 104 3.91 -6.82 9.18
C GLU A 104 4.53 -7.76 10.22
N LYS A 105 4.46 -7.36 11.48
CA LYS A 105 4.77 -8.17 12.66
C LYS A 105 3.59 -8.08 13.62
N PRO A 106 3.44 -9.02 14.58
CA PRO A 106 2.51 -8.82 15.67
C PRO A 106 2.74 -7.45 16.31
N ASP A 107 1.66 -6.68 16.49
CA ASP A 107 1.64 -5.36 17.12
C ASP A 107 2.45 -4.26 16.39
N ASN A 108 3.08 -4.54 15.24
CA ASN A 108 3.88 -3.57 14.50
C ASN A 108 3.72 -3.72 12.98
N HIS A 109 3.22 -2.68 12.35
CA HIS A 109 3.07 -2.58 10.90
C HIS A 109 3.72 -1.29 10.43
N HIS A 110 4.61 -1.37 9.44
CA HIS A 110 5.17 -0.17 8.84
C HIS A 110 5.37 -0.36 7.35
N GLY A 111 5.49 0.74 6.63
CA GLY A 111 5.65 0.66 5.20
C GLY A 111 5.71 2.01 4.54
N LYS A 112 5.68 1.96 3.22
CA LYS A 112 5.61 3.14 2.37
C LYS A 112 4.76 2.87 1.15
N ILE A 113 4.12 3.92 0.66
CA ILE A 113 3.33 3.95 -0.56
C ILE A 113 3.85 5.11 -1.41
N THR A 114 4.34 4.83 -2.60
CA THR A 114 4.79 5.83 -3.57
C THR A 114 3.83 5.87 -4.75
N LEU A 115 3.42 7.07 -5.14
CA LEU A 115 2.62 7.36 -6.33
C LEU A 115 3.39 8.33 -7.24
N GLU A 116 3.49 8.03 -8.52
CA GLU A 116 4.04 8.93 -9.54
C GLU A 116 3.25 8.84 -10.85
N SER A 117 3.25 9.91 -11.64
CA SER A 117 2.72 9.90 -12.99
C SER A 117 3.56 10.79 -13.91
N HIS A 118 3.30 10.73 -15.21
CA HIS A 118 3.93 11.64 -16.17
C HIS A 118 3.62 13.13 -15.92
N GLU A 119 2.58 13.43 -15.12
CA GLU A 119 2.17 14.80 -14.75
C GLU A 119 2.43 15.10 -13.27
N LEU A 120 2.78 14.09 -12.47
CA LEU A 120 2.88 14.19 -11.02
C LEU A 120 4.23 13.67 -10.54
N SER A 121 5.02 14.57 -9.95
CA SER A 121 6.25 14.20 -9.24
C SER A 121 5.97 13.13 -8.18
N PRO A 122 6.92 12.23 -7.90
CA PRO A 122 6.74 11.19 -6.89
C PRO A 122 6.27 11.74 -5.54
N ARG A 123 5.23 11.12 -4.98
CA ARG A 123 4.75 11.35 -3.62
C ARG A 123 4.87 10.08 -2.82
N THR A 124 5.50 10.13 -1.66
CA THR A 124 5.69 8.96 -0.80
C THR A 124 5.02 9.18 0.55
N LEU A 125 4.02 8.35 0.86
CA LEU A 125 3.46 8.22 2.20
C LEU A 125 4.20 7.11 2.92
N THR A 126 4.91 7.42 3.99
CA THR A 126 5.43 6.43 4.94
C THR A 126 4.49 6.33 6.12
N TYR A 127 4.35 5.13 6.67
CA TYR A 127 3.52 4.89 7.84
C TYR A 127 4.20 3.93 8.82
N SER A 128 3.91 4.12 10.10
CA SER A 128 4.23 3.18 11.17
C SER A 128 3.04 3.10 12.12
N ILE A 129 2.67 1.88 12.47
CA ILE A 129 1.62 1.55 13.42
C ILE A 129 2.26 0.60 14.42
N ASN A 130 2.35 1.01 15.67
CA ASN A 130 2.76 0.15 16.77
C ASN A 130 1.62 0.16 17.79
N GLY A 131 1.04 -0.98 18.10
CA GLY A 131 -0.09 -0.99 19.01
C GLY A 131 -0.43 -2.36 19.54
N ASN A 132 -0.97 -2.35 20.75
CA ASN A 132 -1.55 -3.50 21.41
C ASN A 132 -2.91 -3.11 21.99
N LYS A 133 -3.50 -3.97 22.82
CA LYS A 133 -4.82 -3.73 23.41
C LYS A 133 -4.96 -2.41 24.20
N ASP A 134 -3.86 -1.87 24.75
CA ASP A 134 -3.89 -0.71 25.65
C ASP A 134 -3.13 0.51 25.10
N LYS A 135 -2.38 0.35 24.01
CA LYS A 135 -1.53 1.40 23.44
C LYS A 135 -1.60 1.41 21.92
N VAL A 136 -1.57 2.58 21.33
CA VAL A 136 -1.46 2.77 19.87
C VAL A 136 -0.57 3.96 19.57
N ASP A 137 0.40 3.78 18.69
CA ASP A 137 1.26 4.79 18.12
C ASP A 137 1.11 4.69 16.59
N LEU A 138 0.54 5.71 15.96
CA LEU A 138 0.39 5.85 14.52
C LEU A 138 1.21 7.06 14.07
N ASP A 139 2.16 6.85 13.17
CA ASP A 139 2.92 7.91 12.51
C ASP A 139 2.69 7.81 11.00
N LEU A 140 2.38 8.94 10.37
CA LEU A 140 2.24 9.11 8.93
C LEU A 140 3.13 10.26 8.48
N ALA A 141 3.88 10.07 7.40
CA ALA A 141 4.66 11.14 6.78
C ALA A 141 4.52 11.11 5.26
N LEU A 142 4.00 12.19 4.68
CA LEU A 142 3.85 12.39 3.24
C LEU A 142 4.96 13.30 2.73
N GLU A 143 5.76 12.82 1.78
CA GLU A 143 6.85 13.57 1.16
C GLU A 143 6.60 13.79 -0.33
N TRP A 144 6.80 15.02 -0.81
CA TRP A 144 6.70 15.39 -2.23
C TRP A 144 7.53 16.64 -2.52
N GLU A 145 8.31 16.67 -3.60
CA GLU A 145 9.02 17.88 -4.06
C GLU A 145 9.85 18.59 -2.95
N GLY A 146 10.46 17.83 -2.04
CA GLY A 146 11.21 18.38 -0.89
C GLY A 146 10.34 18.94 0.25
N LYS A 147 9.01 18.86 0.15
CA LYS A 147 8.06 19.14 1.23
C LYS A 147 7.73 17.86 1.99
N LYS A 148 7.40 18.01 3.27
CA LYS A 148 7.02 16.93 4.17
C LYS A 148 5.83 17.35 5.03
N ALA A 149 4.77 16.56 5.04
CA ALA A 149 3.67 16.69 5.99
C ALA A 149 3.67 15.48 6.92
N ASP A 150 3.55 15.74 8.21
CA ASP A 150 3.62 14.72 9.27
C ASP A 150 2.29 14.69 10.05
N PHE A 151 1.89 13.51 10.47
CA PHE A 151 0.78 13.28 11.40
C PHE A 151 1.15 12.17 12.37
N SER A 152 0.91 12.39 13.66
CA SER A 152 1.15 11.41 14.71
C SER A 152 -0.04 11.33 15.64
N LEU A 153 -0.43 10.12 16.02
CA LEU A 153 -1.44 9.82 17.02
C LEU A 153 -0.88 8.81 18.02
N LYS A 154 -0.91 9.15 19.31
CA LYS A 154 -0.41 8.30 20.39
C LYS A 154 -1.46 8.17 21.48
N GLY A 155 -2.00 6.96 21.65
CA GLY A 155 -2.96 6.62 22.69
C GLY A 155 -2.34 5.65 23.71
N ASN A 156 -2.60 5.88 24.99
CA ASN A 156 -2.20 4.97 26.05
C ASN A 156 -3.27 4.91 27.14
N ALA A 157 -3.89 3.74 27.28
CA ALA A 157 -4.90 3.39 28.29
C ALA A 157 -4.41 2.32 29.28
N ALA A 158 -3.11 1.96 29.26
CA ALA A 158 -2.56 0.93 30.13
C ALA A 158 -2.54 1.34 31.62
N SER A 159 -2.63 2.64 31.90
CA SER A 159 -2.67 3.21 33.24
C SER A 159 -3.51 4.48 33.23
N TYR A 160 -4.18 4.78 34.34
CA TYR A 160 -4.88 6.05 34.52
C TYR A 160 -3.92 7.18 34.94
N PRO A 161 -4.12 8.42 34.44
CA PRO A 161 -5.11 8.79 33.44
C PRO A 161 -4.76 8.22 32.06
N ALA A 162 -5.78 7.77 31.31
CA ALA A 162 -5.62 7.41 29.92
C ALA A 162 -5.25 8.67 29.12
N THR A 163 -4.40 8.55 28.11
CA THR A 163 -3.88 9.68 27.34
C THR A 163 -4.08 9.49 25.84
N LEU A 164 -4.33 10.57 25.13
CA LEU A 164 -4.36 10.64 23.67
C LEU A 164 -3.65 11.91 23.22
N LYS A 165 -2.61 11.77 22.40
CA LYS A 165 -1.87 12.86 21.79
C LYS A 165 -2.07 12.80 20.28
N ILE A 166 -2.42 13.92 19.68
CA ILE A 166 -2.53 14.08 18.23
C ILE A 166 -1.63 15.24 17.85
N SER A 167 -0.79 15.07 16.84
CA SER A 167 0.02 16.16 16.28
C SER A 167 0.05 16.08 14.77
N SER A 168 0.15 17.24 14.12
CA SER A 168 0.37 17.33 12.70
C SER A 168 1.21 18.55 12.35
N ASN A 169 1.93 18.44 11.24
CA ASN A 169 2.68 19.53 10.62
C ASN A 169 2.41 19.46 9.13
N VAL A 170 1.87 20.54 8.56
CA VAL A 170 1.58 20.61 7.13
C VAL A 170 2.22 21.88 6.56
N PRO A 171 3.10 21.77 5.56
CA PRO A 171 3.69 22.92 4.88
C PRO A 171 2.61 23.89 4.38
N GLY A 172 2.73 25.17 4.77
CA GLY A 172 1.76 26.21 4.43
C GLY A 172 0.54 26.31 5.35
N HIS A 173 0.32 25.34 6.24
CA HIS A 173 -0.79 25.33 7.21
C HIS A 173 -0.33 25.32 8.67
N GLY A 174 0.96 25.09 8.94
CA GLY A 174 1.53 25.18 10.28
C GLY A 174 1.47 23.87 11.06
N ASN A 175 1.60 23.99 12.38
CA ASN A 175 1.60 22.86 13.31
C ASN A 175 0.32 22.86 14.13
N PHE A 176 -0.19 21.67 14.41
CA PHE A 176 -1.30 21.44 15.32
C PHE A 176 -0.91 20.36 16.32
N GLU A 177 -1.21 20.57 17.59
CA GLU A 177 -1.01 19.62 18.68
C GLU A 177 -2.24 19.63 19.59
N MET A 178 -2.69 18.44 19.97
CA MET A 178 -3.77 18.22 20.92
C MET A 178 -3.35 17.12 21.89
N ASP A 179 -3.36 17.44 23.18
CA ASP A 179 -3.15 16.51 24.27
C ASP A 179 -4.46 16.34 25.04
N MET A 180 -4.92 15.10 25.19
CA MET A 180 -6.10 14.75 25.98
C MET A 180 -5.73 13.74 27.06
N SER A 181 -6.29 13.92 28.26
CA SER A 181 -6.20 12.92 29.33
C SER A 181 -7.55 12.68 29.99
N ALA A 182 -7.83 11.42 30.33
CA ALA A 182 -9.06 11.00 30.97
C ALA A 182 -8.76 10.17 32.24
N GLU A 183 -9.32 10.58 33.37
CA GLU A 183 -9.23 9.85 34.63
C GLU A 183 -10.63 9.47 35.11
N VAL A 184 -10.80 8.22 35.57
CA VAL A 184 -12.04 7.77 36.22
C VAL A 184 -11.79 7.76 37.71
N ASN A 185 -12.55 8.58 38.46
CA ASN A 185 -12.49 8.58 39.91
C ASN A 185 -13.18 7.31 40.46
N PRO A 186 -12.45 6.38 41.10
CA PRO A 186 -13.02 5.10 41.53
C PRO A 186 -14.14 5.22 42.58
N GLY A 187 -14.22 6.36 43.26
CA GLY A 187 -15.19 6.62 44.33
C GLY A 187 -16.44 7.41 43.93
N SER A 188 -16.41 8.16 42.82
CA SER A 188 -17.55 9.00 42.38
C SER A 188 -18.17 8.56 41.05
N GLY A 189 -17.48 7.72 40.27
CA GLY A 189 -17.90 7.38 38.90
C GLY A 189 -17.75 8.56 37.92
N GLU A 190 -17.23 9.70 38.37
CA GLU A 190 -16.99 10.87 37.54
C GLU A 190 -15.76 10.65 36.65
N THR A 191 -15.88 11.07 35.40
CA THR A 191 -14.77 11.10 34.44
C THR A 191 -14.25 12.54 34.33
N GLN A 192 -12.99 12.76 34.65
CA GLN A 192 -12.32 14.04 34.43
C GLN A 192 -11.63 14.02 33.07
N LEU A 193 -11.94 15.01 32.23
CA LEU A 193 -11.35 15.19 30.90
C LEU A 193 -10.54 16.48 30.90
N ALA A 194 -9.25 16.39 30.57
CA ALA A 194 -8.42 17.55 30.29
C ALA A 194 -8.03 17.55 28.81
N VAL A 195 -8.15 18.71 28.16
CA VAL A 195 -7.81 18.92 26.76
C VAL A 195 -6.94 20.16 26.65
N VAL A 196 -5.78 20.02 26.01
CA VAL A 196 -4.86 21.13 25.70
C VAL A 196 -4.62 21.13 24.20
N THR A 197 -4.80 22.29 23.56
CA THR A 197 -4.58 22.47 22.13
C THR A 197 -3.59 23.59 21.87
N ASN A 198 -2.57 23.32 21.05
CA ASN A 198 -1.58 24.29 20.60
C ASN A 198 -1.51 24.27 19.07
N GLY A 199 -1.39 25.44 18.43
CA GLY A 199 -1.25 25.51 16.97
C GLY A 199 -1.31 26.94 16.44
N LYS A 200 -0.87 27.11 15.19
CA LYS A 200 -1.01 28.37 14.43
C LYS A 200 -2.18 28.31 13.47
#